data_AF-A0A3D5JH70-F1
#
_entry.id   AF-A0A3D5JH70-F1
#
_cell.length_a   1.000
_cell.length_b   1.000
_cell.length_c   1.000
_cell.angle_alpha   90.00
_cell.angle_beta   90.00
_cell.angle_gamma   90.00
#
_symmetry.space_group_name_H-M   'P 1'
#
loop_
_entity.id
_entity.type
_entity.pdbx_description
1 polymer ?
#
loop_
_entity_poly.entity_id
_entity_poly.type
_entity_poly.pdbx_seq_one_letter_code
_entity_poly.pdbx_strand_id
1 'polypeptide(L)'
;MGAFKRQLTNSHDPASPATLGDLAAEGLQVFCWCHRCGHNAELETAPLIARLGPMFPVPELGGKMRCTSCEARDIATRPAWPRHGGGQIARYG
;
A
#
# COMPACT_ATOMS: atom_id res chain seq x y z
N MET A 1 32.76 -1.49 24.15
CA MET A 1 32.13 -0.30 23.53
C MET A 1 31.41 -0.74 22.28
N GLY A 2 30.08 -0.63 22.22
CA GLY A 2 29.30 -0.99 21.02
C GLY A 2 27.93 -1.59 21.34
N ALA A 3 26.91 -0.75 21.57
CA ALA A 3 25.51 -1.20 21.56
C ALA A 3 24.51 -0.07 21.18
N PHE A 4 24.98 1.02 20.56
CA PHE A 4 24.17 2.19 20.16
C PHE A 4 23.41 1.99 18.84
N LYS A 5 22.80 0.82 18.60
CA LYS A 5 22.11 0.53 17.32
C LYS A 5 20.78 -0.21 17.45
N ARG A 6 20.06 -0.04 18.57
CA ARG A 6 18.83 -0.82 18.87
C ARG A 6 17.56 0.04 19.01
N GLN A 7 17.50 1.20 18.35
CA GLN A 7 16.44 2.19 18.61
C GLN A 7 15.73 2.79 17.37
N LEU A 8 15.87 2.24 16.15
CA LEU A 8 15.38 2.95 14.94
C LEU A 8 14.44 2.18 14.00
N THR A 9 13.79 1.11 14.46
CA THR A 9 12.84 0.35 13.62
C THR A 9 11.57 -0.07 14.36
N ASN A 10 10.96 0.83 15.14
CA ASN A 10 9.68 0.54 15.79
C ASN A 10 8.69 1.73 15.82
N SER A 11 8.87 2.75 14.96
CA SER A 11 8.07 3.98 15.03
C SER A 11 7.24 4.30 13.78
N HIS A 12 7.05 3.35 12.87
CA HIS A 12 6.10 3.51 11.76
C HIS A 12 5.11 2.35 11.73
N ASP A 13 4.46 2.08 12.86
CA ASP A 13 3.12 1.53 12.80
C ASP A 13 2.17 2.73 12.92
N PRO A 14 1.60 3.26 11.82
CA PRO A 14 0.50 4.19 11.98
C PRO A 14 -0.60 3.41 12.69
N ALA A 15 -0.91 3.81 13.92
CA ALA A 15 -1.89 3.16 14.80
C ALA A 15 -3.31 3.04 14.21
N SER A 16 -3.52 3.50 12.98
CA SER A 16 -4.64 3.13 12.12
C SER A 16 -4.16 3.14 10.66
N PRO A 17 -4.34 2.04 9.90
CA PRO A 17 -4.01 2.01 8.49
C PRO A 17 -4.94 2.98 7.74
N ALA A 18 -4.39 3.72 6.77
CA ALA A 18 -5.17 4.61 5.91
C ALA A 18 -6.30 3.83 5.22
N THR A 19 -7.50 4.40 5.22
CA THR A 19 -8.70 3.81 4.59
C THR A 19 -8.91 4.36 3.18
N LEU A 20 -9.71 3.67 2.37
CA LEU A 20 -10.10 4.18 1.05
C LEU A 20 -10.79 5.55 1.12
N GLY A 21 -11.55 5.80 2.19
CA GLY A 21 -12.22 7.07 2.45
C GLY A 21 -11.23 8.21 2.70
N ASP A 22 -10.16 7.95 3.46
CA ASP A 22 -9.10 8.94 3.70
C ASP A 22 -8.44 9.33 2.39
N LEU A 23 -8.10 8.34 1.53
CA LEU A 23 -7.49 8.61 0.23
C LEU A 23 -8.43 9.39 -0.69
N ALA A 24 -9.73 9.06 -0.69
CA ALA A 24 -10.70 9.81 -1.47
C ALA A 24 -10.85 11.26 -0.98
N ALA A 25 -10.81 11.49 0.33
CA ALA A 25 -10.85 12.84 0.90
C ALA A 25 -9.60 13.66 0.54
N GLU A 26 -8.44 13.01 0.43
CA GLU A 26 -7.18 13.63 0.03
C GLU A 26 -6.98 13.69 -1.51
N GLY A 27 -7.91 13.15 -2.31
CA GLY A 27 -7.77 13.07 -3.77
C GLY A 27 -6.63 12.15 -4.23
N LEU A 28 -6.30 11.13 -3.43
CA LEU A 28 -5.25 10.16 -3.68
C LEU A 28 -5.79 8.88 -4.33
N GLN A 29 -4.97 8.26 -5.16
CA GLN A 29 -5.20 6.94 -5.72
C GLN A 29 -4.54 5.84 -4.87
N VAL A 30 -4.86 4.58 -5.16
CA VAL A 30 -4.19 3.42 -4.56
C VAL A 30 -3.14 2.89 -5.52
N PHE A 31 -1.87 2.94 -5.11
CA PHE A 31 -0.77 2.31 -5.83
C PHE A 31 -0.70 0.82 -5.48
N CYS A 32 -0.71 -0.02 -6.51
CA CYS A 32 -0.65 -1.47 -6.40
C CYS A 32 0.65 -1.98 -7.03
N TRP A 33 1.35 -2.90 -6.35
CA TRP A 33 2.60 -3.50 -6.83
C TRP A 33 2.58 -5.01 -6.68
N CYS A 34 2.86 -5.75 -7.75
CA CYS A 34 3.02 -7.19 -7.68
C CYS A 34 4.45 -7.59 -7.31
N HIS A 35 4.63 -8.30 -6.20
CA HIS A 35 5.94 -8.79 -5.76
C HIS A 35 6.52 -9.88 -6.67
N ARG A 36 5.66 -10.55 -7.46
CA ARG A 36 6.07 -11.66 -8.34
C ARG A 36 6.67 -11.21 -9.66
N CYS A 37 6.00 -10.29 -10.36
CA CYS A 37 6.44 -9.84 -11.70
C CYS A 37 6.82 -8.35 -11.76
N GLY A 38 6.65 -7.58 -10.68
CA GLY A 38 6.92 -6.15 -10.66
C GLY A 38 5.87 -5.28 -11.37
N HIS A 39 4.81 -5.89 -11.91
CA HIS A 39 3.70 -5.15 -12.51
C HIS A 39 3.04 -4.24 -11.46
N ASN A 40 2.83 -2.98 -11.81
CA ASN A 40 2.22 -1.99 -10.95
C ASN A 40 1.12 -1.22 -11.67
N ALA A 41 0.17 -0.70 -10.91
CA ALA A 41 -0.94 0.10 -11.40
C ALA A 41 -1.42 1.05 -10.31
N GLU A 42 -1.91 2.22 -10.70
CA GLU A 42 -2.63 3.13 -9.82
C GLU A 42 -4.14 2.94 -10.06
N LEU A 43 -4.91 2.85 -8.98
CA LEU A 43 -6.35 2.61 -9.02
C LEU A 43 -7.08 3.76 -8.34
N GLU A 44 -8.14 4.21 -9.00
CA GLU A 44 -9.08 5.19 -8.46
C GLU A 44 -9.77 4.65 -7.20
N THR A 45 -9.88 5.48 -6.17
CA THR A 45 -10.53 5.12 -4.91
C THR A 45 -12.05 5.00 -5.03
N ALA A 46 -12.69 5.82 -5.85
CA ALA A 46 -14.14 5.81 -6.05
C ALA A 46 -14.74 4.41 -6.37
N PRO A 47 -14.25 3.67 -7.39
CA PRO A 47 -14.76 2.32 -7.68
C PRO A 47 -14.42 1.30 -6.57
N LEU A 48 -13.33 1.51 -5.83
CA LEU A 48 -12.95 0.63 -4.71
C LEU A 48 -13.89 0.85 -3.52
N ILE A 49 -14.21 2.11 -3.20
CA ILE A 49 -15.17 2.50 -2.16
C ILE A 49 -16.56 1.93 -2.47
N ALA A 50 -17.01 2.03 -3.73
CA ALA A 50 -18.31 1.49 -4.13
C ALA A 50 -18.43 -0.03 -3.90
N ARG A 51 -17.30 -0.77 -3.90
CA ARG A 51 -17.26 -2.24 -3.75
C ARG A 51 -16.96 -2.71 -2.33
N LEU A 52 -16.12 -1.98 -1.60
CA LEU A 52 -15.57 -2.42 -0.31
C LEU A 52 -15.97 -1.53 0.86
N GLY A 53 -16.54 -0.36 0.57
CA GLY A 53 -16.85 0.68 1.55
C GLY A 53 -15.68 1.62 1.82
N PRO A 54 -15.96 2.83 2.33
CA PRO A 54 -14.93 3.85 2.59
C PRO A 54 -14.01 3.50 3.76
N MET A 55 -14.48 2.72 4.73
CA MET A 55 -13.69 2.30 5.90
C MET A 55 -12.70 1.16 5.60
N PHE A 56 -12.65 0.69 4.35
CA PHE A 56 -11.78 -0.43 4.00
C PHE A 56 -10.31 -0.02 4.05
N PRO A 57 -9.44 -0.74 4.79
CA PRO A 57 -8.03 -0.38 4.93
C PRO A 57 -7.24 -0.68 3.65
N VAL A 58 -6.45 0.30 3.20
CA VAL A 58 -5.64 0.21 1.97
C VAL A 58 -4.65 -0.95 2.00
N PRO A 59 -3.93 -1.24 3.11
CA PRO A 59 -2.98 -2.36 3.13
C PRO A 59 -3.61 -3.75 2.94
N GLU A 60 -4.88 -3.93 3.32
CA GLU A 60 -5.58 -5.21 3.15
C GLU A 60 -6.10 -5.42 1.72
N LEU A 61 -6.12 -4.35 0.91
CA LEU A 61 -6.66 -4.39 -0.44
C LEU A 61 -5.90 -5.38 -1.33
N GLY A 62 -4.58 -5.47 -1.16
CA GLY A 62 -3.73 -6.41 -1.88
C GLY A 62 -4.19 -7.87 -1.78
N GLY A 63 -4.70 -8.29 -0.61
CA GLY A 63 -5.21 -9.64 -0.40
C GLY A 63 -6.48 -9.98 -1.20
N LYS A 64 -7.19 -8.96 -1.70
CA LYS A 64 -8.37 -9.10 -2.57
C LYS A 64 -8.06 -8.94 -4.05
N MET A 65 -6.79 -8.75 -4.41
CA MET A 65 -6.35 -8.47 -5.76
C MET A 65 -5.67 -9.67 -6.44
N ARG A 66 -5.63 -9.60 -7.76
CA ARG A 66 -4.90 -10.53 -8.61
C ARG A 66 -4.16 -9.74 -9.68
N CYS A 67 -2.87 -10.02 -9.86
CA CYS A 67 -2.08 -9.43 -10.94
C CYS A 67 -2.70 -9.82 -12.28
N THR A 68 -2.97 -8.86 -13.15
CA THR A 68 -3.44 -9.14 -14.52
C THR A 68 -2.34 -9.68 -15.43
N SER A 69 -1.06 -9.48 -15.08
CA SER A 69 0.09 -9.94 -15.87
C SER A 69 0.55 -11.36 -15.51
N CYS A 70 0.56 -11.74 -14.23
CA CYS A 70 1.07 -13.04 -13.78
C CYS A 70 0.10 -13.86 -12.92
N GLU A 71 -1.12 -13.35 -12.72
CA GLU A 71 -2.20 -14.01 -11.95
C GLU A 71 -1.91 -14.28 -10.47
N ALA A 72 -0.75 -13.86 -9.96
CA ALA A 72 -0.41 -13.96 -8.55
C ALA A 72 -1.28 -13.03 -7.67
N ARG A 73 -1.44 -13.42 -6.41
CA ARG A 73 -2.16 -12.67 -5.36
C ARG A 73 -1.22 -11.94 -4.39
N ASP A 74 0.07 -11.93 -4.70
CA ASP A 74 1.11 -11.30 -3.90
C ASP A 74 1.26 -9.82 -4.33
N ILE A 75 0.27 -9.03 -3.93
CA ILE A 75 0.11 -7.61 -4.29
C ILE A 75 0.23 -6.77 -3.03
N ALA A 76 1.15 -5.81 -3.05
CA ALA A 76 1.23 -4.77 -2.05
C ALA A 76 0.44 -3.55 -2.50
N THR A 77 -0.31 -2.96 -1.58
CA THR A 77 -1.15 -1.78 -1.82
C THR A 77 -0.77 -0.67 -0.84
N ARG A 78 -0.69 0.56 -1.36
CA ARG A 78 -0.39 1.75 -0.57
C ARG A 78 -1.05 2.99 -1.18
N PRO A 79 -1.15 4.10 -0.45
CA PRO A 79 -1.57 5.37 -1.03
C PRO A 79 -0.54 5.89 -2.05
N ALA A 80 -1.02 6.45 -3.16
CA ALA A 80 -0.19 7.00 -4.24
C ALA A 80 0.30 8.41 -3.90
N TRP A 81 1.14 8.55 -2.87
CA TRP A 81 1.67 9.86 -2.47
C TRP A 81 2.61 10.46 -3.53
N PRO A 82 2.36 11.70 -4.02
CA PRO A 82 3.13 12.31 -5.11
C PRO A 82 4.58 12.68 -4.71
N ARG A 83 4.82 12.96 -3.42
CA ARG A 83 6.12 13.40 -2.89
C ARG A 83 7.02 12.27 -2.34
N HIS A 84 6.47 11.07 -2.17
CA HIS A 84 7.21 9.85 -1.82
C HIS A 84 7.39 8.98 -3.07
N GLY A 85 7.94 9.62 -4.12
CA GLY A 85 7.99 9.09 -5.49
C GLY A 85 8.43 7.64 -5.52
N GLY A 86 7.55 6.76 -6.00
CA GLY A 86 7.86 5.37 -6.43
C GLY A 86 8.74 4.53 -5.50
N GLY A 87 8.85 4.89 -4.22
CA GLY A 87 9.96 4.46 -3.37
C GLY A 87 9.77 3.02 -2.92
N GLN A 88 10.67 2.15 -3.39
CA GLN A 88 10.93 0.78 -2.94
C GLN A 88 10.12 0.37 -1.70
N ILE A 89 9.22 -0.59 -1.88
CA ILE A 89 8.84 -1.48 -0.78
C ILE A 89 10.16 -2.11 -0.33
N ALA A 90 10.68 -1.68 0.81
CA ALA A 90 11.91 -2.19 1.37
C ALA A 90 11.73 -3.69 1.55
N ARG A 91 12.34 -4.48 0.66
CA ARG A 91 12.43 -5.92 0.78
C ARG A 91 13.36 -6.16 1.97
N TYR A 92 12.79 -6.38 3.16
CA TYR A 92 13.57 -6.95 4.25
C TYR A 92 13.81 -8.42 3.86
N GLY A 93 15.04 -8.69 3.42
CA GLY A 93 15.56 -10.04 3.23
C GLY A 93 16.03 -10.65 4.54
#